data_AF-A0A0K6GC83-F1
#
_entry.id   AF-A0A0K6GC83-F1
#
_cell.length_a   1.000
_cell.length_b   1.000
_cell.length_c   1.000
_cell.angle_alpha   90.00
_cell.angle_beta   90.00
_cell.angle_gamma   90.00
#
_symmetry.space_group_name_H-M   'P 1'
#
loop_
_entity.id
_entity.type
_entity.pdbx_description
1 polymer ?
#
loop_
_entity_poly.entity_id
_entity_poly.type
_entity_poly.pdbx_seq_one_letter_code
_entity_poly.pdbx_strand_id
1 'polypeptide(L)'
;MLSPLLLLAVFAGGQNALAAFTPLSAKETFARMSPGWNLGNTLDALPTEGGWNNPSVQNVTFSQIYADGFRSVRIPLTFVNQFVSGAPSYTVNATWLSRINYVVDAAITTGLYAVVNVHHDSWDWADMSGSKSDLEARKAKFEKLWQQLATVLKDKNERLLFELLNEPVGSTQADANVYNDINMRFLNVVRNTGGNNPQRVLSLPGLNDNSQYLTQWFTPPNNYTSDKWSVQFHYYSPWDFTSNSWGKTFWSSDADKAAVESDFSQVRGNFSVPILIGEYGTYAVGTAVEKAAGWANIVIAAAAGKINTIPYNGNGTLWLKSGVATPPAIYLQYNGNTLQGIYTSTGVALTAGKDYTAITSPLTGFTLTSPYIASLGSSSTLGEIGRVIVRSIQGADVEIDIRRYARSVIADGTINVSGNTNDYYINFSPNGAKLATVKAVGPAEKSSKMIGRSGLGSPGRTNQLGRLWRIRESAYYLLGFDEHYQELW
;
A
#
# COMPACT_ATOMS: atom_id res chain seq x y z
N MET A 1 -19.80 22.89 -60.25
CA MET A 1 -18.41 23.13 -59.81
C MET A 1 -18.45 24.17 -58.70
N LEU A 2 -18.16 23.76 -57.46
CA LEU A 2 -17.60 24.53 -56.34
C LEU A 2 -17.76 23.67 -55.08
N SER A 3 -16.64 23.06 -54.64
CA SER A 3 -16.53 22.23 -53.44
C SER A 3 -16.67 23.07 -52.17
N PRO A 4 -17.21 22.52 -51.06
CA PRO A 4 -17.11 23.15 -49.75
C PRO A 4 -15.74 22.86 -49.14
N LEU A 5 -15.08 23.93 -48.65
CA LEU A 5 -13.86 23.85 -47.84
C LEU A 5 -14.12 23.02 -46.58
N LEU A 6 -13.33 21.97 -46.41
CA LEU A 6 -13.22 21.22 -45.17
C LEU A 6 -12.32 22.03 -44.21
N LEU A 7 -12.92 22.61 -43.17
CA LEU A 7 -12.18 23.23 -42.08
C LEU A 7 -11.54 22.12 -41.24
N LEU A 8 -10.24 21.86 -41.43
CA LEU A 8 -9.47 21.00 -40.52
C LEU A 8 -9.29 21.76 -39.20
N ALA A 9 -10.05 21.37 -38.17
CA ALA A 9 -9.76 21.77 -36.81
C ALA A 9 -8.47 21.06 -36.36
N VAL A 10 -7.34 21.75 -36.45
CA VAL A 10 -6.10 21.35 -35.80
C VAL A 10 -6.30 21.53 -34.30
N PHE A 11 -6.57 20.43 -33.59
CA PHE A 11 -6.40 20.41 -32.13
C PHE A 11 -4.90 20.54 -31.84
N ALA A 12 -4.45 21.77 -31.65
CA ALA A 12 -3.18 22.06 -30.98
C ALA A 12 -3.33 21.67 -29.50
N GLY A 13 -3.24 20.37 -29.22
CA GLY A 13 -3.00 19.89 -27.86
C GLY A 13 -1.66 20.43 -27.41
N GLY A 14 -1.65 21.21 -26.33
CA GLY A 14 -0.44 21.75 -25.73
C GLY A 14 0.50 20.63 -25.29
N GLN A 15 1.34 20.17 -26.21
CA GLN A 15 2.55 19.46 -25.86
C GLN A 15 3.54 20.50 -25.40
N ASN A 16 3.56 20.78 -24.09
CA ASN A 16 4.82 21.20 -23.49
C ASN A 16 5.82 20.10 -23.86
N ALA A 17 6.80 20.44 -24.71
CA ALA A 17 7.82 19.48 -25.13
C ALA A 17 8.40 18.86 -23.86
N LEU A 18 8.19 17.55 -23.67
CA LEU A 18 8.79 16.84 -22.55
C LEU A 18 10.30 17.09 -22.59
N ALA A 19 10.91 17.27 -21.42
CA ALA A 19 12.35 17.41 -21.32
C ALA A 19 13.05 16.28 -22.10
N ALA A 20 14.13 16.61 -22.79
CA ALA A 20 14.89 15.66 -23.59
C ALA A 20 15.27 14.42 -22.75
N PHE A 21 15.17 13.23 -23.35
CA PHE A 21 15.50 11.98 -22.68
C PHE A 21 16.96 11.95 -22.25
N THR A 22 17.19 11.74 -20.96
CA THR A 22 18.52 11.53 -20.40
C THR A 22 18.68 10.07 -20.01
N PRO A 23 19.50 9.26 -20.71
CA PRO A 23 19.69 7.85 -20.34
C PRO A 23 20.31 7.75 -18.94
N LEU A 24 19.59 7.09 -18.03
CA LEU A 24 20.04 6.81 -16.66
C LEU A 24 20.34 5.33 -16.50
N SER A 25 21.27 5.00 -15.61
CA SER A 25 21.33 3.64 -15.06
C SER A 25 20.11 3.36 -14.18
N ALA A 26 19.76 2.09 -14.02
CA ALA A 26 18.70 1.66 -13.11
C ALA A 26 18.96 2.18 -11.68
N LYS A 27 20.22 2.18 -11.23
CA LYS A 27 20.62 2.70 -9.92
C LYS A 27 20.32 4.19 -9.76
N GLU A 28 20.65 5.01 -10.77
CA GLU A 28 20.35 6.45 -10.76
C GLU A 28 18.85 6.73 -10.79
N THR A 29 18.09 5.99 -11.61
CA THR A 29 16.63 6.09 -11.67
C THR A 29 16.02 5.81 -10.29
N PHE A 30 16.41 4.71 -9.66
CA PHE A 30 15.87 4.29 -8.36
C PHE A 30 16.24 5.26 -7.22
N ALA A 31 17.44 5.84 -7.26
CA ALA A 31 17.85 6.88 -6.32
C ALA A 31 17.00 8.16 -6.39
N ARG A 32 16.38 8.43 -7.55
CA ARG A 32 15.58 9.65 -7.80
C ARG A 32 14.07 9.45 -7.64
N MET A 33 13.59 8.21 -7.63
CA MET A 33 12.16 7.91 -7.66
C MET A 33 11.54 7.60 -6.28
N SER A 34 12.36 7.38 -5.24
CA SER A 34 11.88 7.07 -3.89
C SER A 34 11.52 8.32 -3.08
N PRO A 35 10.42 8.32 -2.28
CA PRO A 35 9.42 7.26 -2.14
C PRO A 35 8.36 7.29 -3.27
N GLY A 36 7.65 6.18 -3.44
CA GLY A 36 6.59 6.01 -4.44
C GLY A 36 5.19 5.80 -3.85
N TRP A 37 4.17 6.07 -4.66
CA TRP A 37 2.75 5.86 -4.34
C TRP A 37 2.04 5.08 -5.47
N ASN A 38 1.05 4.25 -5.15
CA ASN A 38 0.30 3.46 -6.16
C ASN A 38 -1.06 4.12 -6.48
N LEU A 39 -1.32 4.39 -7.77
CA LEU A 39 -2.64 4.78 -8.29
C LEU A 39 -3.55 3.55 -8.44
N GLY A 40 -3.76 2.83 -7.33
CA GLY A 40 -4.53 1.58 -7.30
C GLY A 40 -6.04 1.80 -7.48
N ASN A 41 -6.73 0.74 -7.89
CA ASN A 41 -8.17 0.71 -8.16
C ASN A 41 -8.65 1.85 -9.08
N THR A 42 -7.81 2.25 -10.04
CA THR A 42 -8.07 3.33 -10.98
C THR A 42 -8.00 2.79 -12.41
N LEU A 43 -6.84 2.75 -13.06
CA LEU A 43 -6.71 2.21 -14.44
C LEU A 43 -6.61 0.67 -14.47
N ASP A 44 -6.35 0.06 -13.32
CA ASP A 44 -6.42 -1.36 -13.05
C ASP A 44 -7.84 -1.87 -12.81
N ALA A 45 -8.80 -0.98 -12.54
CA ALA A 45 -10.18 -1.35 -12.27
C ALA A 45 -10.86 -2.03 -13.47
N LEU A 46 -11.81 -2.91 -13.18
CA LEU A 46 -12.62 -3.60 -14.17
C LEU A 46 -14.04 -3.02 -14.27
N PRO A 47 -14.63 -2.93 -15.47
CA PRO A 47 -14.03 -3.26 -16.77
C PRO A 47 -13.14 -2.13 -17.35
N THR A 48 -13.12 -0.96 -16.73
CA THR A 48 -12.37 0.22 -17.18
C THR A 48 -12.15 1.18 -16.02
N GLU A 49 -11.36 2.23 -16.23
CA GLU A 49 -11.19 3.32 -15.26
C GLU A 49 -12.54 3.86 -14.77
N GLY A 50 -12.72 3.92 -13.45
CA GLY A 50 -14.01 4.28 -12.84
C GLY A 50 -14.92 3.09 -12.51
N GLY A 51 -14.52 1.85 -12.85
CA GLY A 51 -15.33 0.65 -12.62
C GLY A 51 -15.43 0.20 -11.16
N TRP A 52 -14.50 0.64 -10.31
CA TRP A 52 -14.45 0.31 -8.88
C TRP A 52 -14.69 1.56 -8.01
N ASN A 53 -13.97 1.70 -6.89
CA ASN A 53 -14.25 2.71 -5.86
C ASN A 53 -13.71 4.11 -6.15
N ASN A 54 -12.95 4.31 -7.23
CA ASN A 54 -12.36 5.60 -7.58
C ASN A 54 -12.94 6.13 -8.89
N PRO A 55 -13.19 7.45 -9.01
CA PRO A 55 -13.47 8.08 -10.30
C PRO A 55 -12.20 8.14 -11.16
N SER A 56 -12.34 8.57 -12.42
CA SER A 56 -11.18 8.82 -13.30
C SER A 56 -10.21 9.83 -12.69
N VAL A 57 -8.91 9.52 -12.73
CA VAL A 57 -7.87 10.35 -12.13
C VAL A 57 -7.79 11.73 -12.78
N GLN A 58 -7.54 12.75 -11.97
CA GLN A 58 -7.40 14.15 -12.36
C GLN A 58 -5.96 14.63 -12.12
N ASN A 59 -5.51 15.65 -12.87
CA ASN A 59 -4.11 16.13 -12.77
C ASN A 59 -3.75 16.63 -11.36
N VAL A 60 -4.73 17.18 -10.63
CA VAL A 60 -4.55 17.63 -9.23
C VAL A 60 -4.07 16.50 -8.33
N THR A 61 -4.44 15.24 -8.61
CA THR A 61 -3.95 14.08 -7.85
C THR A 61 -2.44 13.96 -7.94
N PHE A 62 -1.83 14.12 -9.12
CA PHE A 62 -0.38 14.07 -9.28
C PHE A 62 0.32 15.24 -8.60
N SER A 63 -0.27 16.45 -8.68
CA SER A 63 0.26 17.63 -7.99
C SER A 63 0.27 17.43 -6.47
N GLN A 64 -0.79 16.82 -5.92
CA GLN A 64 -0.86 16.50 -4.49
C GLN A 64 0.17 15.44 -4.09
N ILE A 65 0.27 14.34 -4.85
CA ILE A 65 1.28 13.29 -4.62
C ILE A 65 2.69 13.88 -4.56
N TYR A 66 3.04 14.77 -5.49
CA TYR A 66 4.34 15.43 -5.51
C TYR A 66 4.54 16.37 -4.31
N ALA A 67 3.51 17.15 -3.96
CA ALA A 67 3.52 18.06 -2.82
C ALA A 67 3.67 17.31 -1.48
N ASP A 68 3.09 16.11 -1.37
CA ASP A 68 3.21 15.22 -0.20
C ASP A 68 4.61 14.58 -0.08
N GLY A 69 5.51 14.86 -1.02
CA GLY A 69 6.91 14.46 -0.96
C GLY A 69 7.25 13.19 -1.74
N PHE A 70 6.27 12.54 -2.38
CA PHE A 70 6.55 11.41 -3.27
C PHE A 70 7.30 11.86 -4.52
N ARG A 71 8.12 10.96 -5.05
CA ARG A 71 8.94 11.17 -6.25
C ARG A 71 8.61 10.20 -7.36
N SER A 72 7.77 9.21 -7.09
CA SER A 72 7.19 8.34 -8.11
C SER A 72 5.73 7.99 -7.87
N VAL A 73 5.07 7.62 -8.96
CA VAL A 73 3.75 7.00 -8.96
C VAL A 73 3.81 5.72 -9.78
N ARG A 74 3.36 4.60 -9.21
CA ARG A 74 3.04 3.38 -9.95
C ARG A 74 1.60 3.47 -10.42
N ILE A 75 1.37 3.18 -11.70
CA ILE A 75 0.10 3.32 -12.41
C ILE A 75 -0.26 1.93 -12.94
N PRO A 76 -0.92 1.09 -12.13
CA PRO A 76 -1.49 -0.18 -12.54
C PRO A 76 -2.42 -0.06 -13.74
N LEU A 77 -2.25 -0.91 -14.77
CA LEU A 77 -3.10 -0.89 -15.98
C LEU A 77 -3.67 -2.28 -16.29
N THR A 78 -4.99 -2.39 -16.46
CA THR A 78 -5.63 -3.65 -16.86
C THR A 78 -6.16 -3.60 -18.30
N PHE A 79 -5.95 -4.66 -19.07
CA PHE A 79 -6.26 -4.70 -20.52
C PHE A 79 -7.30 -5.72 -20.94
N VAL A 80 -7.76 -6.60 -20.04
CA VAL A 80 -8.63 -7.72 -20.45
C VAL A 80 -9.90 -7.29 -21.18
N ASN A 81 -10.52 -6.17 -20.79
CA ASN A 81 -11.69 -5.62 -21.47
C ASN A 81 -11.36 -4.57 -22.55
N GLN A 82 -10.09 -4.43 -22.93
CA GLN A 82 -9.58 -3.36 -23.80
C GLN A 82 -9.09 -3.87 -25.16
N PHE A 83 -9.21 -5.17 -25.45
CA PHE A 83 -8.92 -5.72 -26.78
C PHE A 83 -10.14 -5.58 -27.71
N VAL A 84 -9.95 -4.98 -28.89
CA VAL A 84 -10.99 -4.79 -29.91
C VAL A 84 -10.89 -5.79 -31.07
N SER A 85 -9.82 -6.59 -31.11
CA SER A 85 -9.67 -7.73 -32.03
C SER A 85 -9.03 -8.93 -31.34
N GLY A 86 -9.25 -10.11 -31.91
CA GLY A 86 -8.58 -11.34 -31.50
C GLY A 86 -7.22 -11.55 -32.19
N ALA A 87 -6.74 -12.79 -32.16
CA ALA A 87 -5.53 -13.20 -32.86
C ALA A 87 -5.60 -12.88 -34.38
N PRO A 88 -4.47 -12.58 -35.04
CA PRO A 88 -3.12 -12.46 -34.48
C PRO A 88 -2.76 -11.02 -34.03
N SER A 89 -3.65 -10.06 -34.26
CA SER A 89 -3.37 -8.64 -34.03
C SER A 89 -3.51 -8.24 -32.56
N TYR A 90 -4.53 -8.75 -31.88
CA TYR A 90 -4.86 -8.38 -30.50
C TYR A 90 -4.84 -6.86 -30.30
N THR A 91 -5.51 -6.14 -31.20
CA THR A 91 -5.52 -4.67 -31.22
C THR A 91 -6.14 -4.16 -29.92
N VAL A 92 -5.43 -3.29 -29.21
CA VAL A 92 -5.92 -2.63 -28.01
C VAL A 92 -6.74 -1.39 -28.42
N ASN A 93 -7.80 -1.11 -27.68
CA ASN A 93 -8.64 0.05 -27.84
C ASN A 93 -7.80 1.34 -27.85
N ALA A 94 -7.85 2.08 -28.97
CA ALA A 94 -7.06 3.30 -29.14
C ALA A 94 -7.41 4.39 -28.11
N THR A 95 -8.67 4.47 -27.66
CA THR A 95 -9.09 5.40 -26.61
C THR A 95 -8.44 5.05 -25.27
N TRP A 96 -8.30 3.75 -24.98
CA TRP A 96 -7.61 3.29 -23.77
C TRP A 96 -6.12 3.63 -23.79
N LEU A 97 -5.44 3.35 -24.91
CA LEU A 97 -4.03 3.72 -25.08
C LEU A 97 -3.81 5.24 -24.99
N SER A 98 -4.72 6.03 -25.56
CA SER A 98 -4.69 7.50 -25.45
C SER A 98 -4.88 7.97 -24.00
N ARG A 99 -5.78 7.34 -23.26
CA ARG A 99 -5.99 7.63 -21.83
C ARG A 99 -4.75 7.31 -21.00
N ILE A 100 -4.12 6.15 -21.22
CA ILE A 100 -2.84 5.79 -20.57
C ILE A 100 -1.77 6.83 -20.88
N ASN A 101 -1.62 7.21 -22.15
CA ASN A 101 -0.67 8.24 -22.55
C ASN A 101 -0.88 9.56 -21.80
N TYR A 102 -2.13 10.02 -21.70
CA TYR A 102 -2.49 11.24 -20.97
C TYR A 102 -2.12 11.14 -19.48
N VAL A 103 -2.44 10.03 -18.82
CA VAL A 103 -2.19 9.85 -17.38
C VAL A 103 -0.69 9.79 -17.10
N VAL A 104 0.08 9.10 -17.95
CA VAL A 104 1.56 9.10 -17.89
C VAL A 104 2.11 10.50 -18.08
N ASP A 105 1.61 11.25 -19.07
CA ASP A 105 2.02 12.64 -19.30
C ASP A 105 1.76 13.53 -18.08
N ALA A 106 0.58 13.42 -17.47
CA ALA A 106 0.25 14.18 -16.26
C ALA A 106 1.22 13.89 -15.10
N ALA A 107 1.59 12.62 -14.89
CA ALA A 107 2.55 12.22 -13.86
C ALA A 107 3.96 12.79 -14.14
N ILE A 108 4.50 12.56 -15.34
CA ILE A 108 5.89 12.95 -15.66
C ILE A 108 6.06 14.46 -15.79
N THR A 109 5.04 15.19 -16.25
CA THR A 109 5.07 16.66 -16.35
C THR A 109 4.98 17.33 -14.97
N THR A 110 4.38 16.66 -13.99
CA THR A 110 4.42 17.08 -12.57
C THR A 110 5.82 16.84 -11.95
N GLY A 111 6.70 16.11 -12.63
CA GLY A 111 8.06 15.80 -12.17
C GLY A 111 8.19 14.45 -11.44
N LEU A 112 7.12 13.66 -11.40
CA LEU A 112 7.15 12.30 -10.85
C LEU A 112 7.82 11.33 -11.84
N TYR A 113 8.49 10.31 -11.31
CA TYR A 113 8.72 9.07 -12.06
C TYR A 113 7.42 8.29 -12.16
N ALA A 114 7.13 7.70 -13.32
CA ALA A 114 5.94 6.88 -13.56
C ALA A 114 6.37 5.43 -13.82
N VAL A 115 5.78 4.47 -13.10
CA VAL A 115 5.92 3.03 -13.39
C VAL A 115 4.58 2.55 -13.93
N VAL A 116 4.53 2.05 -15.16
CA VAL A 116 3.32 1.44 -15.72
C VAL A 116 3.54 -0.05 -15.93
N ASN A 117 2.47 -0.84 -15.82
CA ASN A 117 2.54 -2.28 -15.98
C ASN A 117 1.37 -2.86 -16.77
N VAL A 118 1.30 -4.18 -16.81
CA VAL A 118 0.07 -4.95 -17.06
C VAL A 118 -0.34 -5.54 -15.70
N HIS A 119 -1.59 -5.35 -15.27
CA HIS A 119 -1.97 -5.53 -13.87
C HIS A 119 -2.85 -6.77 -13.61
N HIS A 120 -4.18 -6.63 -13.59
CA HIS A 120 -5.08 -7.75 -13.27
C HIS A 120 -5.26 -8.75 -14.41
N ASP A 121 -4.64 -8.51 -15.56
CA ASP A 121 -4.54 -9.50 -16.62
C ASP A 121 -3.82 -10.78 -16.13
N SER A 122 -2.99 -10.68 -15.08
CA SER A 122 -2.16 -11.78 -14.54
C SER A 122 -2.94 -12.98 -14.03
N TRP A 123 -4.09 -12.75 -13.39
CA TRP A 123 -4.99 -13.81 -12.92
C TRP A 123 -6.11 -14.12 -13.92
N ASP A 124 -6.13 -13.43 -15.06
CA ASP A 124 -7.10 -13.63 -16.13
C ASP A 124 -6.43 -14.28 -17.36
N TRP A 125 -6.33 -13.58 -18.49
CA TRP A 125 -5.82 -14.16 -19.73
C TRP A 125 -4.29 -14.31 -19.76
N ALA A 126 -3.56 -13.56 -18.92
CA ALA A 126 -2.10 -13.60 -18.84
C ALA A 126 -1.58 -14.53 -17.74
N ASP A 127 -2.43 -15.36 -17.13
CA ASP A 127 -1.97 -16.49 -16.31
C ASP A 127 -1.24 -17.50 -17.23
N MET A 128 0.05 -17.69 -16.98
CA MET A 128 0.92 -18.63 -17.70
C MET A 128 1.40 -19.79 -16.83
N SER A 129 0.84 -19.97 -15.63
CA SER A 129 1.19 -21.06 -14.70
C SER A 129 0.61 -22.42 -15.12
N GLY A 130 1.28 -23.48 -14.69
CA GLY A 130 0.87 -24.86 -14.92
C GLY A 130 0.95 -25.28 -16.39
N SER A 131 0.40 -26.46 -16.67
CA SER A 131 0.31 -26.98 -18.04
C SER A 131 -0.90 -26.38 -18.74
N LYS A 132 -0.66 -25.49 -19.71
CA LYS A 132 -1.70 -24.88 -20.55
C LYS A 132 -1.47 -25.20 -22.02
N SER A 133 -2.48 -25.74 -22.69
CA SER A 133 -2.42 -26.05 -24.12
C SER A 133 -2.33 -24.80 -25.01
N ASP A 134 -2.76 -23.65 -24.50
CA ASP A 134 -2.74 -22.36 -25.18
C ASP A 134 -1.55 -21.47 -24.77
N LEU A 135 -0.54 -22.02 -24.08
CA LEU A 135 0.57 -21.25 -23.51
C LEU A 135 1.23 -20.30 -24.53
N GLU A 136 1.68 -20.81 -25.69
CA GLU A 136 2.33 -19.96 -26.70
C GLU A 136 1.38 -18.91 -27.30
N ALA A 137 0.06 -19.16 -27.35
CA ALA A 137 -0.92 -18.17 -27.77
C ALA A 137 -1.05 -17.04 -26.74
N ARG A 138 -0.98 -17.36 -25.43
CA ARG A 138 -0.93 -16.36 -24.34
C ARG A 138 0.35 -15.53 -24.43
N LYS A 139 1.51 -16.16 -24.68
CA LYS A 139 2.79 -15.45 -24.89
C LYS A 139 2.70 -14.49 -26.08
N ALA A 140 2.16 -14.94 -27.21
CA ALA A 140 2.00 -14.10 -28.39
C ALA A 140 1.05 -12.92 -28.14
N LYS A 141 -0.06 -13.13 -27.45
CA LYS A 141 -0.97 -12.04 -27.03
C LYS A 141 -0.26 -11.04 -26.11
N PHE A 142 0.55 -11.53 -25.18
CA PHE A 142 1.31 -10.70 -24.25
C PHE A 142 2.38 -9.85 -24.94
N GLU A 143 3.14 -10.44 -25.86
CA GLU A 143 4.10 -9.71 -26.72
C GLU A 143 3.40 -8.65 -27.57
N LYS A 144 2.22 -8.94 -28.13
CA LYS A 144 1.44 -7.98 -28.92
C LYS A 144 0.88 -6.83 -28.10
N LEU A 145 0.46 -7.07 -26.86
CA LEU A 145 0.07 -6.03 -25.93
C LEU A 145 1.26 -5.09 -25.64
N TRP A 146 2.40 -5.65 -25.23
CA TRP A 146 3.59 -4.85 -24.91
C TRP A 146 4.14 -4.10 -26.11
N GLN A 147 4.09 -4.68 -27.31
CA GLN A 147 4.48 -3.99 -28.54
C GLN A 147 3.65 -2.72 -28.74
N GLN A 148 2.33 -2.79 -28.57
CA GLN A 148 1.42 -1.64 -28.74
C GLN A 148 1.63 -0.59 -27.63
N LEU A 149 1.64 -1.01 -26.37
CA LEU A 149 1.82 -0.11 -25.22
C LEU A 149 3.17 0.61 -25.26
N ALA A 150 4.26 -0.13 -25.48
CA ALA A 150 5.60 0.44 -25.54
C ALA A 150 5.76 1.38 -26.76
N THR A 151 5.10 1.10 -27.88
CA THR A 151 5.11 2.00 -29.06
C THR A 151 4.44 3.34 -28.76
N VAL A 152 3.30 3.33 -28.05
CA VAL A 152 2.58 4.56 -27.66
C VAL A 152 3.44 5.43 -26.73
N LEU A 153 4.20 4.79 -25.83
CA LEU A 153 4.97 5.47 -24.79
C LEU A 153 6.47 5.62 -25.11
N LYS A 154 6.91 5.29 -26.33
CA LYS A 154 8.34 5.17 -26.68
C LYS A 154 9.12 6.47 -26.51
N ASP A 155 8.48 7.62 -26.73
CA ASP A 155 9.12 8.93 -26.72
C ASP A 155 9.03 9.63 -25.35
N LYS A 156 8.40 9.00 -24.35
CA LYS A 156 8.44 9.52 -22.97
C LYS A 156 9.88 9.53 -22.45
N ASN A 157 10.22 10.54 -21.66
CA ASN A 157 11.57 10.70 -21.13
C ASN A 157 11.93 9.62 -20.07
N GLU A 158 13.08 9.77 -19.43
CA GLU A 158 13.64 8.79 -18.50
C GLU A 158 12.84 8.60 -17.22
N ARG A 159 11.82 9.43 -16.99
CA ARG A 159 10.93 9.31 -15.84
C ARG A 159 9.93 8.16 -15.96
N LEU A 160 9.73 7.61 -17.16
CA LEU A 160 8.85 6.46 -17.36
C LEU A 160 9.64 5.14 -17.32
N LEU A 161 9.18 4.21 -16.47
CA LEU A 161 9.62 2.83 -16.37
C LEU A 161 8.48 1.89 -16.79
N PHE A 162 8.84 0.72 -17.32
CA PHE A 162 7.88 -0.36 -17.54
C PHE A 162 8.14 -1.52 -16.59
N GLU A 163 7.09 -2.01 -15.98
CA GLU A 163 7.05 -3.23 -15.18
C GLU A 163 6.26 -4.28 -15.95
N LEU A 164 6.79 -5.50 -16.06
CA LEU A 164 6.26 -6.52 -16.97
C LEU A 164 4.81 -6.95 -16.70
N LEU A 165 4.52 -7.48 -15.51
CA LEU A 165 3.20 -8.00 -15.13
C LEU A 165 3.10 -8.05 -13.61
N ASN A 166 1.97 -7.62 -13.07
CA ASN A 166 1.66 -7.69 -11.65
C ASN A 166 1.39 -9.13 -11.20
N GLU A 167 2.00 -9.54 -10.10
CA GLU A 167 1.77 -10.79 -9.39
C GLU A 167 1.59 -12.00 -10.33
N PRO A 168 2.61 -12.34 -11.14
CA PRO A 168 2.47 -13.42 -12.11
C PRO A 168 2.19 -14.75 -11.40
N VAL A 169 1.03 -15.35 -11.68
CA VAL A 169 0.56 -16.55 -10.96
C VAL A 169 1.56 -17.69 -11.09
N GLY A 170 1.80 -18.44 -10.01
CA GLY A 170 2.58 -19.67 -10.02
C GLY A 170 3.17 -20.02 -8.67
N SER A 171 3.64 -21.26 -8.49
CA SER A 171 4.23 -21.70 -7.21
C SER A 171 5.27 -22.81 -7.35
N THR A 172 5.78 -23.04 -8.57
CA THR A 172 6.78 -24.07 -8.84
C THR A 172 7.95 -23.52 -9.66
N GLN A 173 9.10 -24.21 -9.63
CA GLN A 173 10.23 -23.92 -10.53
C GLN A 173 9.83 -23.98 -12.00
N ALA A 174 8.91 -24.88 -12.38
CA ALA A 174 8.43 -24.99 -13.75
C ALA A 174 7.66 -23.73 -14.19
N ASP A 175 6.79 -23.20 -13.32
CA ASP A 175 6.11 -21.93 -13.56
C ASP A 175 7.14 -20.78 -13.67
N ALA A 176 8.14 -20.77 -12.78
CA ALA A 176 9.18 -19.74 -12.79
C ALA A 176 10.01 -19.78 -14.08
N ASN A 177 10.30 -20.96 -14.61
CA ASN A 177 10.99 -21.10 -15.90
C ASN A 177 10.18 -20.52 -17.06
N VAL A 178 8.84 -20.68 -17.03
CA VAL A 178 7.95 -20.04 -18.01
C VAL A 178 8.06 -18.51 -17.87
N TYR A 179 7.97 -17.96 -16.66
CA TYR A 179 8.06 -16.51 -16.49
C TYR A 179 9.46 -15.92 -16.74
N ASN A 180 10.53 -16.68 -16.51
CA ASN A 180 11.88 -16.28 -16.92
C ASN A 180 11.97 -16.12 -18.46
N ASP A 181 11.30 -16.98 -19.24
CA ASP A 181 11.13 -16.82 -20.70
C ASP A 181 10.31 -15.56 -21.04
N ILE A 182 9.22 -15.29 -20.31
CA ILE A 182 8.41 -14.07 -20.51
C ILE A 182 9.19 -12.79 -20.19
N ASN A 183 9.99 -12.79 -19.12
CA ASN A 183 10.90 -11.70 -18.78
C ASN A 183 11.81 -11.37 -19.98
N MET A 184 12.42 -12.38 -20.58
CA MET A 184 13.27 -12.21 -21.78
C MET A 184 12.49 -11.68 -22.99
N ARG A 185 11.30 -12.21 -23.26
CA ARG A 185 10.45 -11.79 -24.38
C ARG A 185 9.99 -10.33 -24.23
N PHE A 186 9.58 -9.93 -23.04
CA PHE A 186 9.21 -8.55 -22.71
C PHE A 186 10.38 -7.59 -22.97
N LEU A 187 11.58 -7.89 -22.45
CA LEU A 187 12.77 -7.07 -22.70
C LEU A 187 13.00 -6.92 -24.22
N ASN A 188 12.97 -8.03 -24.97
CA ASN A 188 13.14 -8.02 -26.43
C ASN A 188 12.09 -7.16 -27.14
N VAL A 189 10.81 -7.33 -26.81
CA VAL A 189 9.71 -6.59 -27.44
C VAL A 189 9.84 -5.09 -27.18
N VAL A 190 10.02 -4.69 -25.92
CA VAL A 190 10.11 -3.28 -25.55
C VAL A 190 11.31 -2.62 -26.23
N ARG A 191 12.49 -3.24 -26.16
CA ARG A 191 13.72 -2.66 -26.71
C ARG A 191 13.65 -2.45 -28.22
N ASN A 192 12.89 -3.28 -28.94
CA ASN A 192 12.71 -3.19 -30.39
C ASN A 192 11.64 -2.20 -30.87
N THR A 193 10.96 -1.48 -29.96
CA THR A 193 9.91 -0.50 -30.34
C THR A 193 10.46 0.90 -30.67
N GLY A 194 11.78 1.11 -30.54
CA GLY A 194 12.45 2.36 -30.89
C GLY A 194 12.23 3.50 -29.89
N GLY A 195 12.48 4.74 -30.32
CA GLY A 195 12.44 5.92 -29.44
C GLY A 195 13.43 5.78 -28.29
N ASN A 196 12.99 6.06 -27.07
CA ASN A 196 13.81 5.95 -25.86
C ASN A 196 13.80 4.54 -25.24
N ASN A 197 12.97 3.62 -25.75
CA ASN A 197 12.79 2.29 -25.17
C ASN A 197 14.04 1.41 -25.17
N PRO A 198 15.01 1.49 -26.11
CA PRO A 198 16.30 0.80 -26.00
C PRO A 198 17.07 1.13 -24.71
N GLN A 199 16.87 2.32 -24.13
CA GLN A 199 17.59 2.84 -22.96
C GLN A 199 16.70 3.01 -21.71
N ARG A 200 15.42 2.62 -21.78
CA ARG A 200 14.46 2.74 -20.67
C ARG A 200 14.73 1.71 -19.57
N VAL A 201 14.60 2.07 -18.30
CA VAL A 201 14.69 1.07 -17.21
C VAL A 201 13.45 0.19 -17.19
N LEU A 202 13.63 -1.13 -17.10
CA LEU A 202 12.54 -2.12 -17.08
C LEU A 202 12.58 -2.95 -15.79
N SER A 203 11.44 -3.13 -15.12
CA SER A 203 11.32 -3.90 -13.88
C SER A 203 10.75 -5.29 -14.14
N LEU A 204 11.40 -6.31 -13.58
CA LEU A 204 11.10 -7.73 -13.82
C LEU A 204 10.61 -8.41 -12.53
N PRO A 205 9.41 -9.01 -12.54
CA PRO A 205 8.88 -9.73 -11.39
C PRO A 205 9.42 -11.17 -11.29
N GLY A 206 9.34 -11.72 -10.07
CA GLY A 206 9.26 -13.16 -9.83
C GLY A 206 7.80 -13.62 -9.77
N LEU A 207 7.55 -14.91 -9.50
CA LEU A 207 6.19 -15.41 -9.32
C LEU A 207 5.49 -14.72 -8.14
N ASN A 208 4.23 -14.32 -8.33
CA ASN A 208 3.34 -13.61 -7.40
C ASN A 208 3.95 -12.34 -6.79
N ASP A 209 4.97 -11.74 -7.42
CA ASP A 209 5.81 -10.72 -6.80
C ASP A 209 6.28 -11.11 -5.37
N ASN A 210 6.50 -12.41 -5.15
CA ASN A 210 6.85 -12.95 -3.85
C ASN A 210 8.38 -12.92 -3.66
N SER A 211 8.85 -12.37 -2.53
CA SER A 211 10.28 -12.23 -2.24
C SER A 211 11.04 -13.57 -2.20
N GLN A 212 10.41 -14.64 -1.70
CA GLN A 212 11.03 -15.97 -1.64
C GLN A 212 11.11 -16.59 -3.04
N TYR A 213 10.04 -16.55 -3.82
CA TYR A 213 10.04 -17.09 -5.19
C TYR A 213 10.98 -16.30 -6.11
N LEU A 214 11.06 -14.98 -5.93
CA LEU A 214 12.05 -14.15 -6.60
C LEU A 214 13.46 -14.62 -6.26
N THR A 215 13.79 -14.78 -4.97
CA THR A 215 15.13 -15.22 -4.53
C THR A 215 15.46 -16.64 -4.99
N GLN A 216 14.48 -17.54 -4.99
CA GLN A 216 14.70 -18.97 -5.23
C GLN A 216 14.76 -19.33 -6.71
N TRP A 217 13.93 -18.72 -7.56
CA TRP A 217 13.67 -19.22 -8.92
C TRP A 217 13.87 -18.20 -10.04
N PHE A 218 14.07 -16.92 -9.73
CA PHE A 218 14.33 -15.91 -10.77
C PHE A 218 15.68 -16.13 -11.42
N THR A 219 15.71 -16.11 -12.76
CA THR A 219 16.96 -16.15 -13.53
C THR A 219 17.22 -14.77 -14.15
N PRO A 220 18.35 -14.11 -13.81
CA PRO A 220 18.72 -12.86 -14.44
C PRO A 220 18.80 -12.97 -15.97
N PRO A 221 18.30 -11.97 -16.72
CA PRO A 221 18.46 -11.94 -18.17
C PRO A 221 19.94 -11.83 -18.55
N ASN A 222 20.46 -12.82 -19.27
CA ASN A 222 21.90 -12.94 -19.60
C ASN A 222 22.37 -12.00 -20.74
N ASN A 223 21.46 -11.58 -21.62
CA ASN A 223 21.77 -10.77 -22.81
C ASN A 223 21.50 -9.27 -22.62
N TYR A 224 21.24 -8.83 -21.39
CA TYR A 224 20.91 -7.44 -21.07
C TYR A 224 21.85 -6.87 -20.03
N THR A 225 22.27 -5.61 -20.21
CA THR A 225 23.15 -4.93 -19.28
C THR A 225 22.45 -4.70 -17.94
N SER A 226 23.13 -5.02 -16.84
CA SER A 226 22.60 -4.87 -15.47
C SER A 226 22.26 -3.42 -15.09
N ASP A 227 22.62 -2.45 -15.91
CA ASP A 227 22.36 -1.03 -15.70
C ASP A 227 21.01 -0.54 -16.27
N LYS A 228 20.21 -1.42 -16.90
CA LYS A 228 18.93 -1.03 -17.55
C LYS A 228 17.72 -1.86 -17.14
N TRP A 229 17.85 -2.66 -16.08
CA TRP A 229 16.72 -3.39 -15.50
C TRP A 229 16.81 -3.48 -13.98
N SER A 230 15.69 -3.80 -13.35
CA SER A 230 15.52 -4.03 -11.91
C SER A 230 14.73 -5.31 -11.67
N VAL A 231 14.76 -5.80 -10.44
CA VAL A 231 13.81 -6.83 -9.96
C VAL A 231 12.73 -6.19 -9.11
N GLN A 232 11.60 -6.86 -8.93
CA GLN A 232 10.56 -6.40 -8.02
C GLN A 232 9.91 -7.50 -7.18
N PHE A 233 9.37 -7.10 -6.03
CA PHE A 233 8.49 -7.90 -5.19
C PHE A 233 7.49 -7.00 -4.44
N HIS A 234 6.46 -7.60 -3.87
CA HIS A 234 5.45 -6.98 -3.02
C HIS A 234 5.61 -7.45 -1.58
N TYR A 235 5.25 -6.61 -0.61
CA TYR A 235 5.38 -6.95 0.80
C TYR A 235 4.16 -6.56 1.63
N TYR A 236 3.35 -7.57 1.97
CA TYR A 236 2.18 -7.45 2.84
C TYR A 236 2.27 -8.38 4.06
N SER A 237 3.49 -8.71 4.49
CA SER A 237 3.74 -9.67 5.58
C SER A 237 3.87 -8.99 6.96
N PRO A 238 3.38 -9.62 8.03
CA PRO A 238 2.61 -10.86 8.02
C PRO A 238 1.13 -10.58 7.67
N TRP A 239 0.55 -11.40 6.78
CA TRP A 239 -0.77 -11.15 6.18
C TRP A 239 -1.89 -10.99 7.21
N ASP A 240 -1.86 -11.81 8.25
CA ASP A 240 -2.82 -11.76 9.35
C ASP A 240 -2.84 -10.39 10.05
N PHE A 241 -1.70 -9.71 10.18
CA PHE A 241 -1.64 -8.35 10.69
C PHE A 241 -2.07 -7.32 9.64
N THR A 242 -1.48 -7.35 8.44
CA THR A 242 -1.72 -6.32 7.41
C THR A 242 -3.18 -6.30 6.93
N SER A 243 -3.87 -7.44 6.99
CA SER A 243 -5.30 -7.58 6.69
C SER A 243 -6.22 -7.45 7.91
N ASN A 244 -5.66 -7.22 9.10
CA ASN A 244 -6.34 -7.25 10.40
C ASN A 244 -7.24 -8.49 10.55
N SER A 245 -6.69 -9.67 10.23
CA SER A 245 -7.36 -10.96 10.26
C SER A 245 -7.06 -11.73 11.53
N TRP A 246 -7.98 -12.62 11.91
CA TRP A 246 -7.82 -13.57 13.02
C TRP A 246 -7.43 -12.94 14.38
N GLY A 247 -7.76 -11.66 14.58
CA GLY A 247 -7.46 -10.92 15.80
C GLY A 247 -6.02 -10.44 15.94
N LYS A 248 -5.18 -10.58 14.91
CA LYS A 248 -3.83 -10.00 14.93
C LYS A 248 -3.89 -8.50 14.67
N THR A 249 -4.14 -7.79 15.76
CA THR A 249 -4.28 -6.33 15.81
C THR A 249 -2.98 -5.62 16.21
N PHE A 250 -1.90 -6.39 16.42
CA PHE A 250 -0.62 -5.92 16.92
C PHE A 250 0.55 -6.54 16.16
N TRP A 251 1.56 -5.71 15.91
CA TRP A 251 2.83 -6.06 15.31
C TRP A 251 3.87 -5.04 15.78
N SER A 252 4.91 -5.50 16.47
CA SER A 252 6.09 -4.69 16.86
C SER A 252 7.09 -5.46 17.72
N SER A 253 6.91 -6.77 17.90
CA SER A 253 7.87 -7.57 18.66
C SER A 253 9.24 -7.60 17.98
N ASP A 254 10.30 -7.92 18.72
CA ASP A 254 11.62 -8.04 18.10
C ASP A 254 11.67 -9.18 17.07
N ALA A 255 10.88 -10.24 17.27
CA ALA A 255 10.70 -11.31 16.30
C ALA A 255 10.02 -10.81 15.02
N ASP A 256 8.98 -9.96 15.14
CA ASP A 256 8.30 -9.33 14.00
C ASP A 256 9.29 -8.49 13.17
N LYS A 257 10.09 -7.66 13.83
CA LYS A 257 11.11 -6.80 13.18
C LYS A 257 12.20 -7.62 12.51
N ALA A 258 12.69 -8.65 13.20
CA ALA A 258 13.71 -9.56 12.68
C ALA A 258 13.22 -10.36 11.46
N ALA A 259 11.93 -10.71 11.41
CA ALA A 259 11.35 -11.39 10.25
C ALA A 259 11.39 -10.50 8.99
N VAL A 260 10.98 -9.22 9.11
CA VAL A 260 11.05 -8.26 7.99
C VAL A 260 12.49 -8.07 7.50
N GLU A 261 13.43 -7.86 8.43
CA GLU A 261 14.84 -7.70 8.06
C GLU A 261 15.42 -8.97 7.42
N SER A 262 15.05 -10.15 7.91
CA SER A 262 15.43 -11.43 7.31
C SER A 262 14.94 -11.55 5.86
N ASP A 263 13.66 -11.31 5.62
CA ASP A 263 13.07 -11.35 4.27
C ASP A 263 13.79 -10.39 3.31
N PHE A 264 14.08 -9.17 3.76
CA PHE A 264 14.70 -8.13 2.94
C PHE A 264 16.19 -8.41 2.70
N SER A 265 16.88 -8.95 3.71
CA SER A 265 18.29 -9.34 3.60
C SER A 265 18.51 -10.43 2.55
N GLN A 266 17.58 -11.37 2.42
CA GLN A 266 17.65 -12.43 1.40
C GLN A 266 17.57 -11.85 0.00
N VAL A 267 16.62 -10.95 -0.26
CA VAL A 267 16.50 -10.30 -1.58
C VAL A 267 17.73 -9.43 -1.86
N ARG A 268 18.17 -8.60 -0.91
CA ARG A 268 19.38 -7.77 -1.06
C ARG A 268 20.65 -8.58 -1.30
N GLY A 269 20.77 -9.76 -0.68
CA GLY A 269 21.92 -10.64 -0.85
C GLY A 269 21.96 -11.36 -2.20
N ASN A 270 20.82 -11.52 -2.86
CA ASN A 270 20.72 -12.30 -4.10
C ASN A 270 20.80 -11.46 -5.38
N PHE A 271 20.56 -10.16 -5.29
CA PHE A 271 20.50 -9.27 -6.46
C PHE A 271 21.46 -8.08 -6.36
N SER A 272 22.21 -7.84 -7.43
CA SER A 272 23.10 -6.67 -7.58
C SER A 272 22.48 -5.51 -8.36
N VAL A 273 21.31 -5.74 -8.96
CA VAL A 273 20.49 -4.71 -9.61
C VAL A 273 19.56 -4.02 -8.61
N PRO A 274 19.01 -2.84 -8.92
CA PRO A 274 18.01 -2.22 -8.05
C PRO A 274 16.79 -3.12 -7.83
N ILE A 275 16.20 -3.00 -6.64
CA ILE A 275 15.04 -3.76 -6.20
C ILE A 275 13.87 -2.78 -5.99
N LEU A 276 12.76 -3.02 -6.68
CA LEU A 276 11.51 -2.28 -6.52
C LEU A 276 10.61 -3.04 -5.54
N ILE A 277 10.23 -2.39 -4.45
CA ILE A 277 9.08 -2.83 -3.65
C ILE A 277 7.85 -2.20 -4.31
N GLY A 278 7.25 -2.92 -5.26
CA GLY A 278 6.18 -2.40 -6.12
C GLY A 278 4.92 -2.04 -5.33
N GLU A 279 4.66 -2.84 -4.29
CA GLU A 279 3.57 -2.63 -3.35
C GLU A 279 3.97 -3.02 -1.94
N TYR A 280 3.53 -2.22 -0.98
CA TYR A 280 3.55 -2.54 0.44
C TYR A 280 2.50 -1.69 1.14
N GLY A 281 1.97 -2.18 2.25
CA GLY A 281 0.97 -1.46 3.02
C GLY A 281 0.25 -2.36 4.00
N THR A 282 -0.67 -1.78 4.76
CA THR A 282 -1.72 -2.56 5.40
C THR A 282 -2.92 -2.62 4.45
N TYR A 283 -3.36 -3.83 4.13
CA TYR A 283 -4.46 -4.12 3.20
C TYR A 283 -5.78 -3.42 3.58
N ALA A 284 -6.00 -3.14 4.86
CA ALA A 284 -7.19 -2.45 5.35
C ALA A 284 -6.88 -1.00 5.78
N VAL A 285 -6.59 -0.15 4.78
CA VAL A 285 -6.35 1.30 4.94
C VAL A 285 -7.50 1.95 5.72
N GLY A 286 -7.19 2.75 6.75
CA GLY A 286 -8.21 3.37 7.61
C GLY A 286 -8.80 2.46 8.70
N THR A 287 -8.34 1.20 8.81
CA THR A 287 -8.75 0.30 9.89
C THR A 287 -7.65 -0.07 10.87
N ALA A 288 -6.39 -0.05 10.43
CA ALA A 288 -5.18 -0.23 11.24
C ALA A 288 -4.50 1.14 11.51
N VAL A 289 -5.24 2.12 12.04
CA VAL A 289 -4.89 3.54 11.80
C VAL A 289 -3.69 4.05 12.59
N GLU A 290 -3.23 3.36 13.63
CA GLU A 290 -2.11 3.86 14.45
C GLU A 290 -0.88 2.95 14.41
N LYS A 291 -1.09 1.63 14.37
CA LYS A 291 -0.02 0.62 14.41
C LYS A 291 0.52 0.25 13.03
N ALA A 292 -0.22 0.56 11.96
CA ALA A 292 0.25 0.42 10.57
C ALA A 292 1.37 1.40 10.21
N ALA A 293 1.39 2.59 10.84
CA ALA A 293 2.45 3.58 10.61
C ALA A 293 3.81 3.06 11.11
N GLY A 294 3.84 2.35 12.25
CA GLY A 294 5.06 1.68 12.75
C GLY A 294 5.55 0.58 11.80
N TRP A 295 4.64 -0.27 11.30
CA TRP A 295 4.96 -1.31 10.30
C TRP A 295 5.47 -0.70 8.98
N ALA A 296 4.75 0.26 8.41
CA ALA A 296 5.12 0.88 7.14
C ALA A 296 6.45 1.62 7.26
N ASN A 297 6.69 2.32 8.39
CA ASN A 297 7.96 2.97 8.65
C ASN A 297 9.11 1.98 8.84
N ILE A 298 8.91 0.82 9.47
CA ILE A 298 9.93 -0.22 9.54
C ILE A 298 10.22 -0.82 8.17
N VAL A 299 9.19 -1.06 7.35
CA VAL A 299 9.37 -1.52 5.97
C VAL A 299 10.14 -0.49 5.13
N ILE A 300 9.80 0.80 5.22
CA ILE A 300 10.52 1.90 4.55
C ILE A 300 11.95 2.03 5.07
N ALA A 301 12.14 1.96 6.39
CA ALA A 301 13.45 2.03 7.05
C ALA A 301 14.34 0.85 6.62
N ALA A 302 13.82 -0.37 6.65
CA ALA A 302 14.50 -1.57 6.18
C ALA A 302 14.83 -1.45 4.68
N ALA A 303 13.88 -1.01 3.84
CA ALA A 303 14.10 -0.81 2.41
C ALA A 303 15.19 0.23 2.11
N ALA A 304 15.23 1.32 2.88
CA ALA A 304 16.13 2.45 2.66
C ALA A 304 17.43 2.39 3.47
N GLY A 305 17.58 1.45 4.39
CA GLY A 305 18.66 1.43 5.39
C GLY A 305 18.67 2.67 6.31
N LYS A 306 17.50 3.29 6.55
CA LYS A 306 17.35 4.58 7.26
C LYS A 306 16.66 4.46 8.62
N ILE A 307 16.81 5.50 9.44
CA ILE A 307 16.53 5.54 10.88
C ILE A 307 15.31 6.44 11.18
N ASN A 308 14.17 5.86 11.57
CA ASN A 308 13.01 6.59 12.11
C ASN A 308 12.83 6.27 13.60
N THR A 309 12.48 7.27 14.41
CA THR A 309 11.97 7.04 15.76
C THR A 309 10.56 6.47 15.66
N ILE A 310 10.22 5.47 16.47
CA ILE A 310 8.88 4.88 16.51
C ILE A 310 8.41 4.71 17.97
N PRO A 311 7.10 4.69 18.24
CA PRO A 311 6.59 4.21 19.52
C PRO A 311 7.00 2.75 19.70
N TYR A 312 7.54 2.39 20.87
CA TYR A 312 8.13 1.07 21.12
C TYR A 312 7.14 -0.09 20.90
N ASN A 313 5.87 0.13 21.27
CA ASN A 313 4.76 -0.81 21.07
C ASN A 313 3.95 -0.50 19.80
N GLY A 314 4.43 0.39 18.92
CA GLY A 314 3.71 0.83 17.74
C GLY A 314 2.44 1.64 18.02
N ASN A 315 2.16 2.06 19.26
CA ASN A 315 0.97 2.86 19.56
C ASN A 315 1.12 4.31 19.10
N GLY A 316 0.27 4.71 18.17
CA GLY A 316 0.01 6.11 17.85
C GLY A 316 -0.98 6.79 18.80
N THR A 317 -1.46 6.12 19.86
CA THR A 317 -2.35 6.71 20.88
C THR A 317 -1.86 6.47 22.30
N LEU A 318 -1.90 7.52 23.10
CA LEU A 318 -1.94 7.51 24.55
C LEU A 318 -3.38 7.37 25.05
N TRP A 319 -3.70 6.21 25.60
CA TRP A 319 -5.03 5.91 26.15
C TRP A 319 -5.13 6.33 27.62
N LEU A 320 -6.09 7.21 27.93
CA LEU A 320 -6.39 7.70 29.26
C LEU A 320 -7.72 7.11 29.73
N LYS A 321 -7.70 6.20 30.70
CA LYS A 321 -8.93 5.66 31.30
C LYS A 321 -9.59 6.75 32.16
N SER A 322 -10.86 7.02 31.90
CA SER A 322 -11.65 7.99 32.68
C SER A 322 -11.67 7.58 34.15
N GLY A 323 -11.42 8.55 35.04
CA GLY A 323 -11.29 8.32 36.48
C GLY A 323 -9.90 7.86 36.95
N VAL A 324 -8.94 7.63 36.05
CA VAL A 324 -7.54 7.34 36.41
C VAL A 324 -6.70 8.61 36.34
N ALA A 325 -6.02 8.96 37.44
CA ALA A 325 -5.31 10.23 37.60
C ALA A 325 -3.90 10.25 36.99
N THR A 326 -3.24 9.10 36.90
CA THR A 326 -1.83 9.01 36.46
C THR A 326 -1.77 8.64 34.98
N PRO A 327 -1.20 9.51 34.12
CA PRO A 327 -1.01 9.21 32.70
C PRO A 327 0.02 8.10 32.49
N PRO A 328 -0.18 7.18 31.53
CA PRO A 328 0.82 6.20 31.18
C PRO A 328 2.03 6.82 30.48
N ALA A 329 3.15 6.10 30.52
CA ALA A 329 4.36 6.43 29.76
C ALA A 329 4.20 6.12 28.27
N ILE A 330 4.85 6.93 27.44
CA ILE A 330 5.04 6.69 26.01
C ILE A 330 6.49 6.29 25.81
N TYR A 331 6.73 5.02 25.47
CA TYR A 331 8.07 4.52 25.17
C TYR A 331 8.40 4.69 23.68
N LEU A 332 9.63 5.08 23.39
CA LEU A 332 10.14 5.36 22.06
C LEU A 332 11.34 4.47 21.77
N GLN A 333 11.37 3.93 20.55
CA GLN A 333 12.54 3.28 19.96
C GLN A 333 13.17 4.25 18.96
N TYR A 334 14.33 4.80 19.30
CA TYR A 334 14.99 5.82 18.48
C TYR A 334 15.70 5.27 17.23
N ASN A 335 16.01 3.97 17.18
CA ASN A 335 16.68 3.34 16.02
C ASN A 335 17.99 4.00 15.57
N GLY A 336 18.71 4.69 16.47
CA GLY A 336 19.92 5.46 16.16
C GLY A 336 19.67 6.95 15.87
N ASN A 337 18.41 7.40 15.95
CA ASN A 337 18.03 8.80 15.83
C ASN A 337 18.28 9.56 17.14
N THR A 338 18.17 10.87 17.08
CA THR A 338 18.22 11.74 18.25
C THR A 338 16.93 12.57 18.31
N LEU A 339 16.30 12.62 19.48
CA LEU A 339 15.11 13.42 19.71
C LEU A 339 15.45 14.91 19.55
N GLN A 340 14.70 15.62 18.70
CA GLN A 340 14.77 17.07 18.60
C GLN A 340 13.86 17.74 19.65
N GLY A 341 12.67 17.17 19.88
CA GLY A 341 11.75 17.67 20.90
C GLY A 341 10.36 17.06 20.78
N ILE A 342 9.47 17.48 21.69
CA ILE A 342 8.05 17.13 21.68
C ILE A 342 7.26 18.42 21.50
N TYR A 343 6.27 18.41 20.63
CA TYR A 343 5.52 19.60 20.22
C TYR A 343 4.01 19.36 20.32
N THR A 344 3.24 20.43 20.41
CA THR A 344 1.80 20.39 20.14
C THR A 344 1.55 20.15 18.65
N SER A 345 0.32 19.80 18.27
CA SER A 345 -0.11 19.71 16.86
C SER A 345 0.03 21.02 16.08
N THR A 346 0.10 22.16 16.78
CA THR A 346 0.32 23.49 16.19
C THR A 346 1.79 23.88 16.11
N GLY A 347 2.72 23.00 16.53
CA GLY A 347 4.16 23.21 16.45
C GLY A 347 4.77 23.94 17.65
N VAL A 348 4.05 24.12 18.76
CA VAL A 348 4.60 24.72 19.98
C VAL A 348 5.40 23.68 20.76
N ALA A 349 6.66 23.99 21.08
CA ALA A 349 7.52 23.09 21.84
C ALA A 349 7.01 22.90 23.28
N LEU A 350 6.95 21.65 23.72
CA LEU A 350 6.67 21.27 25.10
C LEU A 350 7.95 21.32 25.95
N THR A 351 7.80 21.67 27.22
CA THR A 351 8.91 21.86 28.15
C THR A 351 9.08 20.66 29.08
N ALA A 352 10.26 20.04 29.09
CA ALA A 352 10.60 18.97 30.03
C ALA A 352 10.51 19.46 31.49
N GLY A 353 9.97 18.62 32.38
CA GLY A 353 9.70 18.93 33.78
C GLY A 353 8.43 19.74 34.05
N LYS A 354 7.82 20.35 33.01
CA LYS A 354 6.56 21.09 33.10
C LYS A 354 5.43 20.37 32.37
N ASP A 355 5.62 20.13 31.07
CA ASP A 355 4.59 19.57 30.18
C ASP A 355 4.75 18.05 30.05
N TYR A 356 5.99 17.55 30.15
CA TYR A 356 6.31 16.12 30.20
C TYR A 356 7.53 15.84 31.06
N THR A 357 7.68 14.60 31.51
CA THR A 357 8.88 14.09 32.19
C THR A 357 9.54 13.04 31.30
N ALA A 358 10.84 13.15 31.05
CA ALA A 358 11.59 12.13 30.31
C ALA A 358 11.74 10.84 31.14
N ILE A 359 11.70 9.70 30.47
CA ILE A 359 11.86 8.37 31.09
C ILE A 359 13.04 7.67 30.42
N THR A 360 13.84 6.98 31.23
CA THR A 360 14.99 6.17 30.77
C THR A 360 14.90 4.70 31.20
N SER A 361 13.94 4.33 32.05
CA SER A 361 13.73 2.96 32.55
C SER A 361 12.24 2.67 32.72
N PRO A 362 11.73 1.48 32.32
CA PRO A 362 12.47 0.35 31.74
C PRO A 362 12.90 0.56 30.28
N LEU A 363 12.31 1.54 29.59
CA LEU A 363 12.65 1.93 28.23
C LEU A 363 12.69 3.45 28.12
N THR A 364 13.35 3.97 27.09
CA THR A 364 13.41 5.41 26.86
C THR A 364 12.07 5.95 26.36
N GLY A 365 11.67 7.13 26.82
CA GLY A 365 10.37 7.70 26.49
C GLY A 365 10.03 8.96 27.26
N PHE A 366 8.74 9.24 27.43
CA PHE A 366 8.25 10.36 28.24
C PHE A 366 6.85 10.09 28.80
N THR A 367 6.51 10.76 29.90
CA THR A 367 5.14 10.82 30.44
C THR A 367 4.66 12.27 30.39
N LEU A 368 3.47 12.50 29.84
CA LEU A 368 2.83 13.82 29.91
C LEU A 368 2.40 14.13 31.35
N THR A 369 2.61 15.36 31.80
CA THR A 369 2.23 15.74 33.17
C THR A 369 0.70 15.87 33.29
N SER A 370 0.17 15.61 34.49
CA SER A 370 -1.26 15.80 34.76
C SER A 370 -1.76 17.23 34.46
N PRO A 371 -1.00 18.31 34.77
CA PRO A 371 -1.35 19.67 34.35
C PRO A 371 -1.46 19.84 32.83
N TYR A 372 -0.53 19.26 32.06
CA TYR A 372 -0.61 19.33 30.59
C TYR A 372 -1.85 18.60 30.08
N ILE A 373 -2.13 17.39 30.57
CA ILE A 373 -3.34 16.64 30.17
C ILE A 373 -4.63 17.37 30.56
N ALA A 374 -4.66 18.01 31.73
CA ALA A 374 -5.81 18.83 32.14
C ALA A 374 -6.01 20.05 31.21
N SER A 375 -4.93 20.61 30.66
CA SER A 375 -5.00 21.72 29.70
C SER A 375 -5.61 21.33 28.34
N LEU A 376 -5.56 20.04 27.99
CA LEU A 376 -6.11 19.53 26.72
C LEU A 376 -7.63 19.41 26.73
N GLY A 377 -8.26 19.31 27.91
CA GLY A 377 -9.72 19.30 28.02
C GLY A 377 -10.24 18.71 29.33
N SER A 378 -11.52 19.00 29.62
CA SER A 378 -12.24 18.50 30.81
C SER A 378 -12.04 17.00 31.00
N SER A 379 -11.93 16.55 32.26
CA SER A 379 -11.81 15.13 32.62
C SER A 379 -13.00 14.28 32.18
N SER A 380 -14.16 14.90 31.92
CA SER A 380 -15.37 14.24 31.41
C SER A 380 -15.41 14.06 29.90
N THR A 381 -14.55 14.74 29.13
CA THR A 381 -14.52 14.61 27.66
C THR A 381 -13.93 13.26 27.27
N LEU A 382 -14.72 12.45 26.58
CA LEU A 382 -14.33 11.16 26.01
C LEU A 382 -14.00 11.33 24.51
N GLY A 383 -13.09 10.51 24.00
CA GLY A 383 -12.57 10.62 22.65
C GLY A 383 -11.19 11.27 22.60
N GLU A 384 -10.78 11.71 21.42
CA GLU A 384 -9.52 12.42 21.21
C GLU A 384 -9.61 13.80 21.89
N ILE A 385 -8.67 14.08 22.79
CA ILE A 385 -8.61 15.33 23.55
C ILE A 385 -7.38 16.16 23.18
N GLY A 386 -6.44 15.60 22.43
CA GLY A 386 -5.26 16.32 21.96
C GLY A 386 -4.32 15.41 21.20
N ARG A 387 -3.20 15.97 20.74
CA ARG A 387 -2.13 15.26 20.03
C ARG A 387 -0.79 15.90 20.36
N VAL A 388 0.24 15.07 20.46
CA VAL A 388 1.64 15.53 20.54
C VAL A 388 2.44 14.99 19.37
N ILE A 389 3.42 15.77 18.94
CA ILE A 389 4.30 15.49 17.81
C ILE A 389 5.70 15.25 18.37
N VAL A 390 6.21 14.05 18.21
CA VAL A 390 7.58 13.67 18.59
C VAL A 390 8.46 13.83 17.35
N ARG A 391 9.35 14.83 17.39
CA ARG A 391 10.24 15.13 16.27
C ARG A 391 11.67 14.69 16.58
N SER A 392 12.29 14.03 15.61
CA SER A 392 13.70 13.64 15.67
C SER A 392 14.52 14.42 14.65
N ILE A 393 15.86 14.45 14.78
CA ILE A 393 16.74 15.20 13.87
C ILE A 393 16.60 14.71 12.42
N GLN A 394 16.37 13.42 12.24
CA GLN A 394 16.13 12.79 10.95
C GLN A 394 14.79 12.08 10.96
N GLY A 395 14.24 11.78 9.78
CA GLY A 395 13.02 10.98 9.68
C GLY A 395 11.73 11.79 9.84
N ALA A 396 10.61 11.07 9.87
CA ALA A 396 9.28 11.67 9.97
C ALA A 396 8.92 12.02 11.42
N ASP A 397 8.07 13.03 11.56
CA ASP A 397 7.40 13.33 12.82
C ASP A 397 6.50 12.16 13.24
N VAL A 398 6.54 11.79 14.52
CA VAL A 398 5.65 10.77 15.09
C VAL A 398 4.51 11.46 15.80
N GLU A 399 3.29 11.25 15.31
CA GLU A 399 2.07 11.77 15.93
C GLU A 399 1.54 10.80 16.98
N ILE A 400 1.27 11.30 18.19
CA ILE A 400 0.65 10.55 19.28
C ILE A 400 -0.67 11.23 19.65
N ASP A 401 -1.78 10.58 19.32
CA ASP A 401 -3.12 10.95 19.77
C ASP A 401 -3.23 10.78 21.27
N ILE A 402 -3.91 11.70 21.94
CA ILE A 402 -4.21 11.62 23.36
C ILE A 402 -5.71 11.42 23.46
N ARG A 403 -6.11 10.25 23.94
CA ARG A 403 -7.50 9.80 23.86
C ARG A 403 -8.00 9.35 25.21
N ARG A 404 -9.09 9.95 25.67
CA ARG A 404 -9.76 9.52 26.90
C ARG A 404 -10.89 8.55 26.59
N TYR A 405 -11.00 7.50 27.38
CA TYR A 405 -12.03 6.49 27.18
C TYR A 405 -12.67 6.04 28.50
N ALA A 406 -13.89 5.55 28.40
CA ALA A 406 -14.57 4.79 29.44
C ALA A 406 -15.06 3.47 28.85
N ARG A 407 -15.59 2.57 29.69
CA ARG A 407 -16.13 1.28 29.25
C ARG A 407 -17.19 1.50 28.16
N SER A 408 -17.00 0.87 27.00
CA SER A 408 -18.00 0.86 25.92
C SER A 408 -19.30 0.23 26.41
N VAL A 409 -20.44 0.73 25.93
CA VAL A 409 -21.76 0.17 26.24
C VAL A 409 -22.38 -0.40 24.97
N ILE A 410 -22.78 -1.65 25.02
CA ILE A 410 -23.58 -2.33 23.99
C ILE A 410 -24.95 -2.64 24.60
N ALA A 411 -26.01 -2.63 23.80
CA ALA A 411 -27.31 -3.04 24.30
C ALA A 411 -27.26 -4.54 24.68
N ASP A 412 -27.61 -4.85 25.93
CA ASP A 412 -27.70 -6.23 26.40
C ASP A 412 -28.91 -6.94 25.75
N GLY A 413 -28.75 -8.21 25.38
CA GLY A 413 -29.86 -9.06 24.95
C GLY A 413 -29.55 -9.96 23.75
N THR A 414 -30.52 -10.83 23.43
CA THR A 414 -30.46 -11.72 22.27
C THR A 414 -30.97 -11.00 21.04
N ILE A 415 -30.15 -11.00 19.99
CA ILE A 415 -30.54 -10.51 18.66
C ILE A 415 -30.99 -11.71 17.82
N ASN A 416 -32.26 -11.70 17.41
CA ASN A 416 -32.78 -12.65 16.43
C ASN A 416 -32.58 -12.10 15.02
N VAL A 417 -31.59 -12.62 14.29
CA VAL A 417 -31.34 -12.24 12.90
C VAL A 417 -32.19 -13.12 11.99
N SER A 418 -33.14 -12.53 11.25
CA SER A 418 -33.87 -13.26 10.21
C SER A 418 -32.90 -13.59 9.06
N GLY A 419 -33.05 -14.76 8.43
CA GLY A 419 -32.08 -15.31 7.47
C GLY A 419 -31.92 -14.56 6.13
N ASN A 420 -32.13 -13.24 6.10
CA ASN A 420 -31.78 -12.42 4.96
C ASN A 420 -30.26 -12.19 4.88
N THR A 421 -29.79 -11.77 3.70
CA THR A 421 -28.38 -11.60 3.38
C THR A 421 -27.84 -10.21 3.66
N ASN A 422 -28.59 -9.37 4.39
CA ASN A 422 -28.20 -7.99 4.66
C ASN A 422 -27.31 -7.90 5.90
N ASP A 423 -26.48 -6.86 5.94
CA ASP A 423 -25.66 -6.55 7.10
C ASP A 423 -26.56 -6.30 8.32
N TYR A 424 -26.19 -6.88 9.46
CA TYR A 424 -26.83 -6.61 10.73
C TYR A 424 -26.02 -5.58 11.51
N TYR A 425 -26.67 -4.46 11.85
CA TYR A 425 -26.04 -3.36 12.56
C TYR A 425 -26.26 -3.47 14.06
N ILE A 426 -25.17 -3.57 14.82
CA ILE A 426 -25.18 -3.52 16.28
C ILE A 426 -24.84 -2.10 16.71
N ASN A 427 -25.78 -1.45 17.38
CA ASN A 427 -25.55 -0.14 17.99
C ASN A 427 -24.74 -0.30 19.28
N PHE A 428 -23.70 0.51 19.44
CA PHE A 428 -22.92 0.59 20.66
C PHE A 428 -22.46 2.02 20.91
N SER A 429 -22.24 2.37 22.18
CA SER A 429 -21.60 3.61 22.61
C SER A 429 -20.12 3.34 22.84
N PRO A 430 -19.21 3.83 21.98
CA PRO A 430 -17.77 3.58 22.11
C PRO A 430 -17.16 4.23 23.35
N ASN A 431 -17.78 5.28 23.89
CA ASN A 431 -17.29 6.01 25.06
C ASN A 431 -15.80 6.39 24.97
N GLY A 432 -15.37 6.82 23.78
CA GLY A 432 -13.98 7.17 23.49
C GLY A 432 -13.10 5.98 23.08
N ALA A 433 -13.50 4.72 23.24
CA ALA A 433 -12.75 3.58 22.71
C ALA A 433 -12.80 3.50 21.16
N LYS A 434 -11.89 2.72 20.58
CA LYS A 434 -11.89 2.33 19.15
C LYS A 434 -12.05 0.81 19.05
N LEU A 435 -12.89 0.33 18.14
CA LEU A 435 -13.07 -1.11 17.90
C LEU A 435 -11.81 -1.69 17.24
N ALA A 436 -11.27 -2.76 17.80
CA ALA A 436 -10.07 -3.44 17.30
C ALA A 436 -10.42 -4.70 16.49
N THR A 437 -11.22 -5.61 17.07
CA THR A 437 -11.56 -6.92 16.47
C THR A 437 -12.89 -7.46 16.98
N VAL A 438 -13.42 -8.52 16.32
CA VAL A 438 -14.64 -9.22 16.74
C VAL A 438 -14.39 -10.74 16.76
N LYS A 439 -14.79 -11.40 17.85
CA LYS A 439 -14.78 -12.86 17.99
C LYS A 439 -16.22 -13.38 18.03
N ALA A 440 -16.50 -14.42 17.25
CA ALA A 440 -17.79 -15.13 17.30
C ALA A 440 -17.57 -16.59 17.75
N VAL A 441 -18.37 -17.05 18.71
CA VAL A 441 -18.29 -18.40 19.31
C VAL A 441 -19.66 -19.08 19.27
N GLY A 442 -19.73 -20.28 18.69
CA GLY A 442 -20.97 -21.09 18.69
C GLY A 442 -21.31 -21.71 20.05
N PRO A 443 -22.48 -22.34 20.21
CA PRO A 443 -23.03 -22.76 21.51
C PRO A 443 -22.26 -23.89 22.21
N ALA A 444 -21.33 -24.55 21.50
CA ALA A 444 -20.60 -25.71 22.00
C ALA A 444 -19.08 -25.53 22.03
N GLU A 445 -18.55 -24.30 21.85
CA GLU A 445 -17.11 -23.98 21.66
C GLU A 445 -16.41 -24.72 20.49
N LYS A 446 -17.08 -25.66 19.81
CA LYS A 446 -16.54 -26.50 18.73
C LYS A 446 -16.24 -25.75 17.43
N SER A 447 -16.71 -24.51 17.28
CA SER A 447 -16.33 -23.65 16.15
C SER A 447 -16.20 -22.20 16.63
N SER A 448 -14.96 -21.74 16.75
CA SER A 448 -14.64 -20.32 16.90
C SER A 448 -14.22 -19.77 15.54
N LYS A 449 -14.75 -18.61 15.15
CA LYS A 449 -14.23 -17.83 14.03
C LYS A 449 -13.85 -16.45 14.55
N MET A 450 -12.55 -16.14 14.45
CA MET A 450 -12.04 -14.79 14.64
C MET A 450 -12.21 -14.06 13.32
N ILE A 451 -13.01 -12.98 13.31
CA ILE A 451 -13.32 -12.24 12.09
C ILE A 451 -12.55 -10.91 12.13
N GLY A 452 -11.78 -10.65 11.08
CA GLY A 452 -11.05 -9.41 10.92
C GLY A 452 -11.94 -8.22 10.54
N ARG A 453 -11.45 -6.99 10.74
CA ARG A 453 -12.18 -5.77 10.31
C ARG A 453 -12.34 -5.67 8.79
N SER A 454 -11.48 -6.33 8.01
CA SER A 454 -11.63 -6.49 6.55
C SER A 454 -12.90 -7.25 6.14
N GLY A 455 -13.52 -8.00 7.07
CA GLY A 455 -14.84 -8.60 6.90
C GLY A 455 -16.02 -7.66 7.19
N LEU A 456 -15.77 -6.45 7.70
CA LEU A 456 -16.75 -5.44 8.09
C LEU A 456 -16.57 -4.23 7.15
N GLY A 457 -17.60 -3.84 6.40
CA GLY A 457 -17.49 -2.87 5.30
C GLY A 457 -16.91 -1.46 5.61
N SER A 458 -16.72 -0.69 4.53
CA SER A 458 -16.02 0.60 4.35
C SER A 458 -16.01 1.67 5.47
N PRO A 459 -15.05 2.63 5.42
CA PRO A 459 -14.67 3.55 6.51
C PRO A 459 -15.68 4.65 6.91
N GLY A 460 -16.86 4.69 6.29
CA GLY A 460 -17.76 5.86 6.35
C GLY A 460 -18.72 5.93 7.54
N ARG A 461 -18.75 4.94 8.45
CA ARG A 461 -19.73 4.91 9.55
C ARG A 461 -19.08 4.44 10.85
N THR A 462 -18.63 5.40 11.66
CA THR A 462 -17.92 5.16 12.93
C THR A 462 -18.77 4.49 14.03
N ASN A 463 -20.08 4.34 13.82
CA ASN A 463 -21.05 3.84 14.81
C ASN A 463 -21.80 2.58 14.35
N GLN A 464 -21.33 1.88 13.31
CA GLN A 464 -22.02 0.73 12.71
C GLN A 464 -21.05 -0.43 12.45
N LEU A 465 -21.36 -1.61 12.98
CA LEU A 465 -20.66 -2.87 12.68
C LEU A 465 -21.15 -3.40 11.31
N GLY A 466 -20.22 -3.72 10.40
CA GLY A 466 -20.52 -4.29 9.07
C GLY A 466 -20.69 -5.82 9.07
N ARG A 467 -20.84 -6.41 7.87
CA ARG A 467 -21.00 -7.86 7.56
C ARG A 467 -20.64 -8.87 8.66
N LEU A 468 -21.67 -9.51 9.21
CA LEU A 468 -21.55 -10.75 9.98
C LEU A 468 -21.82 -11.94 9.04
N TRP A 469 -20.80 -12.78 8.80
CA TRP A 469 -21.00 -13.99 8.00
C TRP A 469 -21.90 -14.99 8.71
N ARG A 470 -22.79 -15.60 7.94
CA ARG A 470 -23.79 -16.60 8.32
C ARG A 470 -23.26 -17.63 9.32
N ILE A 471 -23.65 -17.52 10.59
CA ILE A 471 -23.54 -18.59 11.57
C ILE A 471 -24.89 -19.30 11.58
N ARG A 472 -24.90 -20.61 11.32
CA ARG A 472 -26.14 -21.42 11.23
C ARG A 472 -26.72 -21.80 12.60
N GLU A 473 -26.13 -21.32 13.69
CA GLU A 473 -26.46 -21.63 15.09
C GLU A 473 -26.27 -20.39 15.97
N SER A 474 -26.83 -20.40 17.19
CA SER A 474 -26.67 -19.32 18.17
C SER A 474 -25.19 -19.03 18.43
N ALA A 475 -24.77 -17.76 18.35
CA ALA A 475 -23.39 -17.38 18.59
C ALA A 475 -23.28 -16.25 19.60
N TYR A 476 -22.26 -16.32 20.44
CA TYR A 476 -21.81 -15.22 21.29
C TYR A 476 -20.82 -14.36 20.52
N TYR A 477 -21.02 -13.05 20.54
CA TYR A 477 -20.09 -12.08 19.95
C TYR A 477 -19.35 -11.35 21.06
N LEU A 478 -18.02 -11.38 21.00
CA LEU A 478 -17.16 -10.58 21.86
C LEU A 478 -16.52 -9.47 21.01
N LEU A 479 -16.71 -8.22 21.42
CA LEU A 479 -16.07 -7.06 20.79
C LEU A 479 -14.77 -6.75 21.54
N GLY A 480 -13.64 -6.81 20.83
CA GLY A 480 -12.36 -6.35 21.36
C GLY A 480 -12.15 -4.87 21.02
N PHE A 481 -11.90 -4.06 22.04
CA PHE A 481 -11.55 -2.63 21.90
C PHE A 481 -10.04 -2.44 22.09
N ASP A 482 -9.47 -1.42 21.46
CA ASP A 482 -8.03 -1.08 21.57
C ASP A 482 -7.73 -0.37 22.91
N GLU A 483 -8.13 -0.98 24.01
CA GLU A 483 -7.67 -0.64 25.36
C GLU A 483 -6.54 -1.61 25.74
N HIS A 484 -5.51 -1.10 26.43
CA HIS A 484 -4.31 -1.86 26.85
C HIS A 484 -4.59 -3.35 27.11
N TYR A 485 -3.95 -4.21 26.32
CA TYR A 485 -4.08 -5.68 26.35
C TYR A 485 -3.41 -6.28 27.59
N GLN A 486 -4.00 -6.03 28.77
CA GLN A 486 -3.64 -6.70 30.02
C GLN A 486 -4.85 -7.22 30.82
N GLU A 487 -6.10 -6.93 30.46
CA GLU A 487 -7.24 -7.30 31.34
C GLU A 487 -8.50 -7.88 30.66
N LEU A 488 -8.44 -8.35 29.40
CA LEU A 488 -9.64 -8.93 28.74
C LEU A 488 -9.35 -10.24 28.00
N TRP A 489 -8.90 -11.25 28.75
CA TRP A 489 -8.95 -12.66 28.36
C TRP A 489 -9.55 -13.50 29.47
#